data_AF-A0A7G9QUE4-F1
#
_entry.id   AF-A0A7G9QUE4-F1
#
_cell.length_a   1.000
_cell.length_b   1.000
_cell.length_c   1.000
_cell.angle_alpha   90.00
_cell.angle_beta   90.00
_cell.angle_gamma   90.00
#
_symmetry.space_group_name_H-M   'P 1'
#
loop_
_entity.id
_entity.type
_entity.pdbx_description
1 polymer ?
#
loop_
_entity_poly.entity_id
_entity_poly.type
_entity_poly.pdbx_seq_one_letter_code
_entity_poly.pdbx_strand_id
1 'polypeptide(L)'
;MIAQSVLEHVFDGKLAAKGIGALLKPGGSVYTFCPCKRAMFARLNLLLPEAVKRWLLFFVFPAKREKQGFPAFYDGCSPEEMIRNMTDAGIEPVEVRYFFVSSYFMFAVPVYLVWRLITFPFMKLWPHRYCETFIFIGRKAACG
;
A
#
# COMPACT_ATOMS: atom_id res chain seq x y z
N MET A 1 -1.77 -17.23 3.57
CA MET A 1 -2.64 -16.33 2.78
C MET A 1 -1.77 -15.30 2.08
N ILE A 2 -2.08 -14.96 0.83
CA ILE A 2 -1.35 -13.94 0.05
C ILE A 2 -2.37 -12.89 -0.42
N ALA A 3 -2.08 -11.61 -0.20
CA ALA A 3 -2.86 -10.49 -0.72
C ALA A 3 -1.93 -9.49 -1.41
N GLN A 4 -2.16 -9.21 -2.69
CA GLN A 4 -1.30 -8.34 -3.49
C GLN A 4 -2.13 -7.23 -4.10
N SER A 5 -1.91 -6.00 -3.64
CA SER A 5 -2.58 -4.80 -4.18
C SER A 5 -4.11 -4.87 -4.16
N VAL A 6 -4.67 -5.42 -3.07
CA VAL A 6 -6.12 -5.49 -2.83
C VAL A 6 -6.54 -4.70 -1.59
N LEU A 7 -5.68 -4.62 -0.56
CA LEU A 7 -6.03 -4.00 0.72
C LEU A 7 -6.22 -2.48 0.59
N GLU A 8 -5.57 -1.84 -0.37
CA GLU A 8 -5.74 -0.40 -0.64
C GLU A 8 -7.15 -0.03 -1.12
N HIS A 9 -7.90 -1.00 -1.63
CA HIS A 9 -9.28 -0.83 -2.09
C HIS A 9 -10.31 -1.14 -1.01
N VAL A 10 -9.87 -1.63 0.16
CA VAL A 10 -10.79 -1.92 1.26
C VAL A 10 -11.07 -0.63 2.03
N PHE A 11 -12.35 -0.40 2.31
CA PHE A 11 -12.83 0.80 3.00
C PHE A 11 -12.41 0.85 4.47
N ASP A 12 -12.38 -0.31 5.14
CA ASP A 12 -11.99 -0.45 6.55
C ASP A 12 -10.87 -1.49 6.67
N GLY A 13 -9.63 -1.01 6.79
CA GLY A 13 -8.44 -1.85 6.89
C GLY A 13 -8.38 -2.63 8.20
N LYS A 14 -9.03 -2.15 9.26
CA LYS A 14 -9.09 -2.84 10.55
C LYS A 14 -10.05 -4.03 10.49
N LEU A 15 -11.21 -3.85 9.90
CA LEU A 15 -12.16 -4.95 9.66
C LEU A 15 -11.57 -6.00 8.73
N ALA A 16 -10.84 -5.57 7.69
CA ALA A 16 -10.11 -6.47 6.81
C ALA A 16 -9.10 -7.33 7.58
N ALA A 17 -8.28 -6.71 8.43
CA ALA A 17 -7.30 -7.42 9.26
C ALA A 17 -7.96 -8.43 10.20
N LYS A 18 -9.09 -8.06 10.84
CA LYS A 18 -9.89 -9.00 11.66
C LYS A 18 -10.40 -10.20 10.86
N GLY A 19 -10.92 -9.96 9.65
CA GLY A 19 -11.36 -11.02 8.76
C GLY A 19 -10.22 -11.98 8.38
N ILE A 20 -9.04 -11.44 8.07
CA ILE A 20 -7.83 -12.23 7.80
C ILE A 20 -7.46 -13.07 9.03
N GLY A 21 -7.44 -12.47 10.21
CA GLY A 21 -7.15 -13.15 11.47
C GLY A 21 -8.13 -14.29 11.75
N ALA A 22 -9.42 -14.09 11.49
CA ALA A 22 -10.45 -15.12 11.67
C ALA A 22 -10.30 -16.30 10.69
N LEU A 23 -9.96 -16.03 9.43
CA LEU A 23 -9.80 -17.05 8.39
C LEU A 23 -8.48 -17.81 8.48
N LEU A 24 -7.45 -17.21 9.09
CA LEU A 24 -6.13 -17.82 9.19
C LEU A 24 -6.14 -18.94 10.25
N LYS A 25 -5.70 -20.14 9.85
CA LYS A 25 -5.49 -21.27 10.77
C LYS A 25 -4.42 -20.92 11.81
N PRO A 26 -4.48 -21.46 13.04
CA PRO A 26 -3.40 -21.33 14.02
C PRO A 26 -2.06 -21.72 13.43
N GLY A 27 -1.01 -20.93 13.68
CA GLY A 27 0.32 -21.13 13.10
C GLY A 27 0.46 -20.75 11.62
N GLY A 28 -0.63 -20.36 10.94
CA GLY A 28 -0.61 -19.93 9.55
C GLY A 28 0.01 -18.54 9.35
N SER A 29 0.55 -18.31 8.16
CA SER A 29 1.21 -17.05 7.78
C SER A 29 0.39 -16.24 6.77
N VAL A 30 0.49 -14.92 6.87
CA VAL A 30 -0.05 -13.95 5.92
C VAL A 30 1.09 -13.17 5.28
N TYR A 31 0.99 -12.97 3.97
CA TYR A 31 1.89 -12.14 3.17
C TYR A 31 1.05 -11.11 2.46
N THR A 32 1.33 -9.83 2.69
CA THR A 32 0.61 -8.75 2.02
C THR A 32 1.60 -7.84 1.31
N PHE A 33 1.28 -7.44 0.09
CA PHE A 33 1.96 -6.38 -0.64
C PHE A 33 0.98 -5.24 -0.84
N CYS A 34 1.32 -4.07 -0.30
CA CYS A 34 0.42 -2.92 -0.27
C CYS A 34 1.16 -1.64 -0.67
N PRO A 35 0.56 -0.76 -1.50
CA PRO A 35 1.03 0.60 -1.64
C PRO A 35 0.86 1.38 -0.32
N CYS A 36 1.83 2.22 0.00
CA CYS A 36 1.78 3.00 1.23
C CYS A 36 0.91 4.26 1.03
N LYS A 37 -0.04 4.49 1.94
CA LYS A 37 -0.88 5.70 2.00
C LYS A 37 -0.06 7.00 2.02
N ARG A 38 1.14 6.94 2.63
CA ARG A 38 2.03 8.10 2.76
C ARG A 38 2.90 8.33 1.51
N ALA A 39 2.92 7.40 0.56
CA ALA A 39 3.62 7.59 -0.70
C ALA A 39 3.05 8.80 -1.45
N MET A 40 3.91 9.59 -2.10
CA MET A 40 3.47 10.78 -2.81
C MET A 40 2.43 10.48 -3.90
N PHE A 41 2.54 9.36 -4.62
CA PHE A 41 1.53 8.96 -5.61
C PHE A 41 0.18 8.63 -4.97
N ALA A 42 0.16 8.01 -3.79
CA ALA A 42 -1.08 7.70 -3.06
C ALA A 42 -1.74 8.98 -2.52
N ARG A 43 -0.95 9.92 -2.01
CA ARG A 43 -1.44 11.25 -1.63
C ARG A 43 -1.98 12.02 -2.83
N LEU A 44 -1.27 11.99 -3.96
CA LEU A 44 -1.73 12.61 -5.20
C LEU A 44 -3.05 11.97 -5.66
N ASN A 45 -3.17 10.64 -5.56
CA ASN A 45 -4.40 9.93 -5.86
C ASN A 45 -5.55 10.34 -4.92
N LEU A 46 -5.31 10.55 -3.63
CA LEU A 46 -6.33 11.01 -2.68
C LEU A 46 -6.72 12.48 -2.88
N LEU A 47 -5.78 13.34 -3.29
CA LEU A 47 -6.01 14.77 -3.47
C LEU A 47 -6.61 15.12 -4.83
N LEU A 48 -6.30 14.34 -5.88
CA LEU A 48 -6.82 14.62 -7.21
C LEU A 48 -8.30 14.25 -7.31
N PRO A 49 -9.15 15.15 -7.84
CA PRO A 49 -10.51 14.80 -8.21
C PRO A 49 -10.52 13.68 -9.26
N GLU A 50 -11.49 12.76 -9.18
CA GLU A 50 -11.64 11.64 -10.12
C GLU A 50 -11.62 12.07 -11.60
N ALA A 51 -12.17 13.24 -11.91
CA ALA A 51 -12.16 13.81 -13.26
C ALA A 51 -10.74 14.07 -13.78
N VAL A 52 -9.85 14.60 -12.93
CA VAL A 52 -8.45 14.89 -13.29
C VAL A 52 -7.65 13.59 -13.41
N LYS A 53 -7.89 12.62 -12.53
CA LYS A 53 -7.26 11.29 -12.62
C LYS A 53 -7.58 10.61 -13.94
N ARG A 54 -8.87 10.58 -14.31
CA ARG A 54 -9.34 10.00 -15.58
C ARG A 54 -8.74 10.72 -16.77
N TRP A 55 -8.67 12.05 -16.75
CA TRP A 55 -8.07 12.84 -17.82
C TRP A 55 -6.57 12.53 -18.00
N LEU A 56 -5.79 12.53 -16.91
CA LEU A 56 -4.35 12.22 -16.95
C LEU A 56 -4.10 10.76 -17.38
N LEU A 57 -4.91 9.82 -16.89
CA LEU A 57 -4.83 8.40 -17.27
C LEU A 57 -5.15 8.19 -18.75
N PHE A 58 -6.17 8.85 -19.30
CA PHE A 58 -6.48 8.78 -20.72
C PHE A 58 -5.40 9.39 -21.59
N PHE A 59 -4.70 10.42 -21.09
CA PHE A 59 -3.60 11.07 -21.79
C PHE A 59 -2.31 10.23 -21.77
N VAL A 60 -1.97 9.60 -20.65
CA VAL A 60 -0.69 8.88 -20.47
C VAL A 60 -0.78 7.39 -20.79
N PHE A 61 -1.91 6.73 -20.48
CA PHE A 61 -2.08 5.28 -20.66
C PHE A 61 -3.45 4.95 -21.28
N PRO A 62 -3.65 5.23 -22.58
CA PRO A 62 -4.93 4.96 -23.26
C PRO A 62 -5.35 3.48 -23.19
N ALA A 63 -4.40 2.55 -23.07
CA ALA A 63 -4.63 1.11 -22.96
C ALA A 63 -5.11 0.62 -21.57
N LYS A 64 -5.08 1.47 -20.53
CA LYS A 64 -5.52 1.11 -19.16
C LYS A 64 -6.96 1.52 -18.84
N ARG A 65 -7.72 1.94 -19.86
CA ARG A 65 -9.08 2.48 -19.79
C ARG A 65 -10.10 1.60 -19.06
N GLU A 66 -9.95 0.28 -19.14
CA GLU A 66 -10.98 -0.67 -18.69
C GLU A 66 -10.70 -1.35 -17.34
N LYS A 67 -9.47 -1.32 -16.78
CA LYS A 67 -9.08 -2.28 -15.74
C LYS A 67 -8.90 -1.73 -14.32
N GLN A 68 -9.00 -0.43 -14.06
CA GLN A 68 -8.71 0.13 -12.72
C GLN A 68 -9.74 1.16 -12.24
N GLY A 69 -11.01 0.75 -12.18
CA GLY A 69 -12.14 1.58 -11.77
C GLY A 69 -12.49 1.55 -10.28
N PHE A 70 -11.70 0.89 -9.42
CA PHE A 70 -12.02 0.80 -7.99
C PHE A 70 -11.37 1.93 -7.20
N PRO A 71 -12.12 2.70 -6.39
CA PRO A 71 -11.54 3.71 -5.52
C PRO A 71 -10.52 3.07 -4.58
N ALA A 72 -9.36 3.70 -4.42
CA ALA A 72 -8.37 3.29 -3.44
C ALA A 72 -8.52 4.20 -2.21
N PHE A 73 -8.93 3.62 -1.10
CA PHE A 73 -9.15 4.33 0.17
C PHE A 73 -7.86 4.42 0.98
N TYR A 74 -6.94 3.48 0.76
CA TYR A 74 -5.69 3.35 1.51
C TYR A 74 -5.89 3.33 3.04
N ASP A 75 -7.05 2.86 3.52
CA ASP A 75 -7.32 2.80 4.95
C ASP A 75 -6.47 1.70 5.59
N GLY A 76 -5.80 2.02 6.70
CA GLY A 76 -4.82 1.14 7.34
C GLY A 76 -3.60 0.78 6.46
N CYS A 77 -3.39 1.43 5.32
CA CYS A 77 -2.34 1.10 4.35
C CYS A 77 -1.03 1.86 4.61
N SER A 78 -0.63 2.01 5.87
CA SER A 78 0.75 2.38 6.22
C SER A 78 1.37 1.26 7.05
N PRO A 79 2.71 1.10 7.04
CA PRO A 79 3.34 0.01 7.79
C PRO A 79 2.94 -0.01 9.27
N GLU A 80 2.94 1.16 9.92
CA GLU A 80 2.54 1.31 11.33
C GLU A 80 1.08 0.90 11.57
N GLU A 81 0.16 1.34 10.70
CA GLU A 81 -1.27 1.01 10.84
C GLU A 81 -1.54 -0.45 10.53
N MET A 82 -0.88 -1.01 9.51
CA MET A 82 -1.03 -2.41 9.11
C MET A 82 -0.53 -3.34 10.21
N ILE A 83 0.66 -3.07 10.78
CA ILE A 83 1.18 -3.84 11.92
C ILE A 83 0.18 -3.81 13.06
N ARG A 84 -0.28 -2.61 13.47
CA ARG A 84 -1.24 -2.47 14.56
C ARG A 84 -2.53 -3.24 14.30
N ASN A 85 -3.12 -3.07 13.11
CA ASN A 85 -4.39 -3.73 12.76
C ASN A 85 -4.26 -5.26 12.71
N MET A 86 -3.12 -5.78 12.23
CA MET A 86 -2.84 -7.21 12.16
C MET A 86 -2.56 -7.80 13.55
N THR A 87 -1.80 -7.10 14.40
CA THR A 87 -1.58 -7.48 15.80
C THR A 87 -2.89 -7.51 16.59
N ASP A 88 -3.74 -6.48 16.43
CA ASP A 88 -5.10 -6.45 17.01
C ASP A 88 -5.97 -7.63 16.53
N ALA A 89 -5.66 -8.22 15.37
CA ALA A 89 -6.34 -9.39 14.81
C ALA A 89 -5.68 -10.73 15.20
N GLY A 90 -4.69 -10.72 16.10
CA GLY A 90 -3.98 -11.92 16.57
C GLY A 90 -2.91 -12.44 15.60
N ILE A 91 -2.40 -11.57 14.72
CA ILE A 91 -1.33 -11.88 13.77
C ILE A 91 -0.08 -11.11 14.19
N GLU A 92 0.93 -11.84 14.63
CA GLU A 92 2.19 -11.25 15.04
C GLU A 92 3.06 -10.89 13.81
N PRO A 93 3.65 -9.68 13.75
CA PRO A 93 4.55 -9.30 12.68
C PRO A 93 5.83 -10.14 12.74
N VAL A 94 6.16 -10.80 11.64
CA VAL A 94 7.43 -11.53 11.47
C VAL A 94 8.44 -10.66 10.74
N GLU A 95 8.01 -10.00 9.66
CA GLU A 95 8.89 -9.17 8.84
C GLU A 95 8.09 -8.06 8.13
N VAL A 96 8.70 -6.88 8.00
CA VAL A 96 8.18 -5.80 7.16
C VAL A 96 9.29 -5.30 6.24
N ARG A 97 9.10 -5.45 4.92
CA ARG A 97 10.05 -4.99 3.90
C ARG A 97 9.53 -3.74 3.23
N TYR A 98 10.37 -2.72 3.14
CA TYR A 98 10.03 -1.43 2.55
C TYR A 98 10.61 -1.33 1.14
N PHE A 99 9.77 -0.93 0.19
CA PHE A 99 10.16 -0.66 -1.18
C PHE A 99 9.96 0.81 -1.48
N PHE A 100 10.97 1.33 -2.15
CA PHE A 100 11.21 2.75 -2.22
C PHE A 100 11.12 3.29 -3.64
N VAL A 101 11.01 2.42 -4.64
CA VAL A 101 11.04 2.77 -6.07
C VAL A 101 9.80 2.17 -6.74
N SER A 102 9.05 3.00 -7.46
CA SER A 102 7.90 2.65 -8.27
C SER A 102 8.06 3.20 -9.68
N SER A 103 7.47 2.49 -10.64
CA SER A 103 7.51 2.85 -12.06
C SER A 103 6.61 4.02 -12.44
N TYR A 104 5.86 4.59 -11.49
CA TYR A 104 4.74 5.49 -11.75
C TYR A 104 5.11 6.72 -12.60
N PHE A 105 6.27 7.35 -12.37
CA PHE A 105 6.71 8.54 -13.12
C PHE A 105 7.88 8.26 -14.08
N MET A 106 8.29 7.00 -14.28
CA MET A 106 9.43 6.69 -15.15
C MET A 106 9.23 7.12 -16.61
N PHE A 107 7.97 7.31 -17.05
CA PHE A 107 7.65 7.78 -18.40
C PHE A 107 8.01 9.26 -18.64
N ALA A 108 8.17 10.07 -17.58
CA ALA A 108 8.48 11.49 -17.67
C ALA A 108 9.73 11.81 -16.84
N VAL A 109 10.91 11.63 -17.46
CA VAL A 109 12.22 11.76 -16.78
C VAL A 109 12.39 13.05 -15.98
N PRO A 110 12.03 14.26 -16.47
CA PRO A 110 12.16 15.48 -15.68
C PRO A 110 11.27 15.48 -14.42
N VAL A 111 10.03 15.01 -14.55
CA VAL A 111 9.09 14.88 -13.42
C VAL A 111 9.58 13.84 -12.43
N TYR A 112 10.12 12.72 -12.92
CA TYR A 112 10.74 11.69 -12.09
C TYR A 112 11.91 12.22 -11.27
N LEU A 113 12.79 13.04 -11.85
CA LEU A 113 13.92 13.64 -11.14
C LEU A 113 13.46 14.60 -10.03
N VAL A 114 12.52 15.49 -10.33
CA VAL A 114 11.95 16.41 -9.32
C VAL A 114 11.26 15.63 -8.21
N TRP A 115 10.45 14.62 -8.57
CA TRP A 115 9.82 13.73 -7.62
C TRP A 115 10.84 13.06 -6.71
N ARG A 116 11.95 12.57 -7.29
CA ARG A 116 12.98 11.88 -6.52
C ARG A 116 13.71 12.79 -5.57
N LEU A 117 14.04 14.01 -5.99
CA LEU A 117 14.65 15.02 -5.13
C LEU A 117 13.76 15.34 -3.92
N ILE A 118 12.45 15.42 -4.12
CA ILE A 118 11.48 15.67 -3.04
C ILE A 118 11.37 14.44 -2.11
N THR A 119 11.29 13.22 -2.64
CA THR A 119 11.09 12.01 -1.82
C THR A 119 12.33 11.57 -1.06
N PHE A 120 13.52 11.81 -1.62
CA PHE A 120 14.80 11.34 -1.10
C PHE A 120 15.03 11.65 0.40
N PRO A 121 14.81 12.89 0.90
CA PRO A 121 14.96 13.17 2.33
C PRO A 121 13.98 12.38 3.20
N PHE A 122 12.72 12.21 2.78
CA PHE A 122 11.73 11.45 3.54
C PHE A 122 12.08 9.98 3.65
N MET A 123 12.61 9.41 2.57
CA MET A 123 13.04 8.01 2.53
C MET A 123 14.24 7.74 3.44
N LYS A 124 15.19 8.69 3.48
CA LYS A 124 16.41 8.55 4.28
C LYS A 124 16.16 8.79 5.78
N LEU A 125 15.30 9.76 6.11
CA LEU A 125 15.05 10.16 7.49
C LEU A 125 13.95 9.33 8.17
N TRP A 126 12.95 8.86 7.42
CA TRP A 126 11.81 8.13 7.99
C TRP A 126 11.36 6.96 7.11
N PRO A 127 12.20 5.92 6.90
CA PRO A 127 11.85 4.76 6.07
C PRO A 127 10.59 4.02 6.56
N HIS A 128 10.37 3.96 7.88
CA HIS A 128 9.19 3.36 8.48
C HIS A 128 7.90 4.18 8.26
N ARG A 129 8.03 5.49 7.99
CA ARG A 129 6.89 6.38 7.76
C ARG A 129 6.66 6.67 6.29
N TYR A 130 7.69 6.61 5.45
CA TYR A 130 7.61 6.89 4.03
C TYR A 130 8.28 5.78 3.24
N CYS A 131 7.46 4.97 2.58
CA CYS A 131 7.84 4.02 1.54
C CYS A 131 6.85 4.17 0.39
N GLU A 132 7.18 3.64 -0.79
CA GLU A 132 6.27 3.65 -1.92
C GLU A 132 5.32 2.45 -1.86
N THR A 133 5.88 1.27 -1.61
CA THR A 133 5.14 0.05 -1.32
C THR A 133 5.84 -0.71 -0.18
N PHE A 134 5.15 -1.62 0.47
CA PHE A 134 5.73 -2.47 1.50
C PHE A 134 5.15 -3.87 1.45
N ILE A 135 5.95 -4.83 1.92
CA ILE A 135 5.50 -6.19 2.20
C ILE A 135 5.40 -6.35 3.70
N PHE A 136 4.26 -6.82 4.19
CA PHE A 136 4.08 -7.27 5.56
C PHE A 136 3.95 -8.79 5.58
N ILE A 137 4.74 -9.43 6.43
CA ILE A 137 4.70 -10.86 6.71
C ILE A 137 4.34 -11.02 8.18
N GLY A 138 3.25 -11.73 8.44
CA GLY A 138 2.78 -11.99 9.81
C GLY A 138 2.41 -13.45 10.00
N ARG A 139 2.38 -13.89 11.25
CA ARG A 139 2.02 -15.26 11.63
C ARG A 139 1.02 -15.24 12.78
N LYS A 140 -0.05 -16.03 12.65
CA LYS A 140 -0.99 -16.24 13.75
C LYS A 140 -0.36 -17.18 14.77
N ALA A 141 -0.50 -16.85 16.07
CA ALA A 141 -0.03 -17.73 17.13
C ALA A 141 -0.61 -19.14 16.94
N ALA A 142 0.24 -20.17 17.13
CA ALA A 142 -0.27 -21.52 17.25
C ALA A 142 -0.99 -21.61 18.59
N CYS A 143 -2.24 -22.08 18.62
CA CYS A 143 -2.84 -22.48 19.88
C CYS A 143 -1.95 -23.58 20.46
N GLY A 144 -1.46 -23.37 21.68
CA GLY A 144 -0.84 -24.42 22.49
C GLY A 144 -1.87 -25.42 22.98
#